data_AF-A0A1B6EJ48-F1
#
_entry.id   AF-A0A1B6EJ48-F1
#
_cell.length_a   1.000
_cell.length_b   1.000
_cell.length_c   1.000
_cell.angle_alpha   90.00
_cell.angle_beta   90.00
_cell.angle_gamma   90.00
#
_symmetry.space_group_name_H-M   'P 1'
#
loop_
_entity.id
_entity.type
_entity.pdbx_description
1 polymer ?
#
loop_
_entity_poly.entity_id
_entity_poly.type
_entity_poly.pdbx_seq_one_letter_code
_entity_poly.pdbx_strand_id
1 'polypeptide(L)'
;DILEDYMRVRNHSFLRLDGSTPVTERQDMIDLYNQDSSIFVFLLSTKAGGIGINLTAADTVIIHDVDFNPYNDKQAEDRCHRMGQTRPVQIMRFVSKDTIEEAIMRIAQEKLHLEKEVTSYKDDEVAENINVAQLLRECLGISEAS
;
A
#
# COMPACT_ATOMS: atom_id res chain seq x y z
N ASP A 1 -9.78 -3.23 -12.99
CA ASP A 1 -10.01 -3.71 -14.37
C ASP A 1 -9.20 -4.97 -14.68
N ILE A 2 -7.92 -4.90 -15.06
CA ILE A 2 -7.14 -6.10 -15.47
C ILE A 2 -7.12 -7.20 -14.39
N LEU A 3 -6.89 -6.84 -13.12
CA LEU A 3 -6.88 -7.82 -12.03
C LEU A 3 -8.24 -8.49 -11.83
N GLU A 4 -9.35 -7.79 -12.07
CA GLU A 4 -10.68 -8.40 -11.95
C GLU A 4 -10.94 -9.40 -13.05
N ASP A 5 -10.55 -9.07 -14.28
CA ASP A 5 -10.65 -10.01 -15.40
C ASP A 5 -9.79 -11.25 -15.14
N TYR A 6 -8.59 -11.07 -14.59
CA TYR A 6 -7.76 -12.18 -14.16
C TYR A 6 -8.44 -13.04 -13.09
N MET A 7 -9.06 -12.44 -12.06
CA MET A 7 -9.80 -13.18 -11.02
C MET A 7 -10.98 -13.96 -11.62
N ARG A 8 -11.72 -13.35 -12.56
CA ARG A 8 -12.82 -14.02 -13.28
C ARG A 8 -12.33 -15.22 -14.08
N VAL A 9 -11.26 -15.06 -14.86
CA VAL A 9 -10.66 -16.15 -15.65
C VAL A 9 -10.17 -17.29 -14.75
N ARG A 10 -9.66 -16.97 -13.57
CA ARG A 10 -9.21 -17.97 -12.58
C ARG A 10 -10.32 -18.54 -11.70
N ASN A 11 -11.57 -18.08 -11.86
CA ASN A 11 -12.71 -18.44 -11.02
C ASN A 11 -12.46 -18.18 -9.53
N HIS A 12 -11.83 -17.05 -9.21
CA HIS A 12 -11.68 -16.58 -7.84
C HIS A 12 -12.74 -15.51 -7.53
N SER A 13 -13.41 -15.66 -6.39
CA SER A 13 -14.34 -14.67 -5.84
C SER A 13 -13.57 -13.46 -5.33
N PHE A 14 -14.07 -12.25 -5.59
CA PHE A 14 -13.41 -11.04 -5.14
C PHE A 14 -14.39 -9.89 -4.89
N LEU A 15 -13.95 -8.91 -4.11
CA LEU A 15 -14.57 -7.58 -3.99
C LEU A 15 -13.58 -6.51 -4.44
N ARG A 16 -14.09 -5.35 -4.88
CA ARG A 16 -13.28 -4.19 -5.29
C ARG A 16 -13.80 -2.93 -4.62
N LEU A 17 -12.92 -2.21 -3.92
CA LEU A 17 -13.20 -0.88 -3.38
C LEU A 17 -12.14 0.10 -3.85
N ASP A 18 -12.58 1.15 -4.54
CA ASP A 18 -11.72 2.24 -4.99
C ASP A 18 -12.43 3.61 -4.92
N GLY A 19 -11.84 4.62 -5.57
CA GLY A 19 -12.37 5.98 -5.56
C GLY A 19 -13.74 6.12 -6.23
N SER A 20 -14.13 5.20 -7.11
CA SER A 20 -15.42 5.20 -7.80
C SER A 20 -16.55 4.57 -6.96
N THR A 21 -16.21 3.78 -5.95
CA THR A 21 -17.19 3.13 -5.07
C THR A 21 -17.95 4.17 -4.22
N PRO A 22 -19.29 4.23 -4.27
CA PRO A 22 -20.10 5.13 -3.46
C PRO A 22 -19.83 4.94 -1.97
N VAL A 23 -19.69 6.03 -1.21
CA VAL A 23 -19.35 5.99 0.23
C VAL A 23 -20.35 5.14 1.02
N THR A 24 -21.63 5.19 0.66
CA THR A 24 -22.71 4.43 1.30
C THR A 24 -22.55 2.91 1.20
N GLU A 25 -21.90 2.41 0.14
CA GLU A 25 -21.75 0.97 -0.11
C GLU A 25 -20.47 0.40 0.50
N ARG A 26 -19.50 1.26 0.84
CA ARG A 26 -18.17 0.83 1.28
C ARG A 26 -18.22 -0.02 2.55
N GLN A 27 -19.05 0.37 3.51
CA GLN A 27 -19.18 -0.35 4.78
C GLN A 27 -19.75 -1.76 4.57
N ASP A 28 -20.80 -1.87 3.75
CA ASP A 28 -21.43 -3.16 3.44
C ASP A 28 -20.45 -4.13 2.77
N MET A 29 -19.59 -3.63 1.88
CA MET A 29 -18.55 -4.46 1.24
C MET A 29 -17.50 -4.96 2.23
N ILE A 30 -17.09 -4.11 3.19
CA ILE A 30 -16.12 -4.48 4.23
C ILE A 30 -16.72 -5.53 5.15
N ASP A 31 -17.97 -5.34 5.56
CA ASP A 31 -18.67 -6.27 6.44
C ASP A 31 -18.89 -7.61 5.75
N LEU A 32 -19.28 -7.59 4.47
CA LEU A 32 -19.40 -8.79 3.64
C LEU A 32 -18.09 -9.57 3.57
N TYR A 33 -16.96 -8.91 3.30
CA TYR A 33 -15.66 -9.59 3.28
C TYR A 33 -15.27 -10.19 4.63
N ASN A 34 -15.55 -9.48 5.73
CA ASN A 34 -15.20 -9.97 7.06
C ASN A 34 -16.06 -11.16 7.51
N GLN A 35 -17.26 -11.30 6.97
CA GLN A 35 -18.21 -12.35 7.33
C GLN A 35 -18.19 -13.55 6.39
N ASP A 36 -17.95 -13.33 5.09
CA ASP A 36 -18.01 -14.37 4.07
C ASP A 36 -16.62 -14.88 3.69
N SER A 37 -16.25 -16.03 4.26
CA SER A 37 -14.97 -16.70 3.97
C SER A 37 -14.88 -17.31 2.57
N SER A 38 -15.98 -17.32 1.79
CA SER A 38 -15.96 -17.75 0.40
C SER A 38 -15.34 -16.71 -0.53
N ILE A 39 -15.17 -15.45 -0.08
CA ILE A 39 -14.55 -14.37 -0.86
C ILE A 39 -13.02 -14.47 -0.75
N PHE A 40 -12.37 -14.78 -1.87
CA PHE A 40 -10.94 -15.06 -1.89
C PHE A 40 -10.07 -13.79 -1.75
N VAL A 41 -10.40 -12.72 -2.48
CA VAL A 41 -9.57 -11.50 -2.55
C VAL A 41 -10.39 -10.22 -2.38
N PHE A 42 -9.87 -9.26 -1.61
CA PHE A 42 -10.37 -7.89 -1.59
C PHE A 42 -9.37 -6.97 -2.32
N LEU A 43 -9.76 -6.48 -3.49
CA LEU A 43 -8.99 -5.52 -4.28
C LEU A 43 -9.21 -4.09 -3.75
N LEU A 44 -8.11 -3.43 -3.38
CA LEU A 44 -8.12 -2.07 -2.84
C LEU A 44 -7.13 -1.21 -3.61
N SER A 45 -7.50 0.04 -3.86
CA SER A 45 -6.49 1.05 -4.18
C SER A 45 -5.94 1.63 -2.88
N THR A 46 -4.61 1.77 -2.81
CA THR A 46 -3.88 2.33 -1.65
C THR A 46 -4.46 3.68 -1.21
N LYS A 47 -4.80 4.54 -2.18
CA LYS A 47 -5.36 5.89 -1.94
C LYS A 47 -6.85 5.94 -1.63
N ALA A 48 -7.66 4.96 -2.03
CA ALA A 48 -9.09 4.98 -1.70
C ALA A 48 -9.37 4.66 -0.22
N GLY A 49 -8.37 4.20 0.53
CA GLY A 49 -8.53 3.83 1.93
C GLY A 49 -8.00 4.85 2.95
N GLY A 50 -8.13 6.15 2.64
CA GLY A 50 -8.25 7.17 3.69
C GLY A 50 -9.49 6.98 4.58
N ILE A 51 -10.36 6.03 4.22
CA ILE A 51 -11.40 5.48 5.09
C ILE A 51 -10.72 4.47 6.02
N GLY A 52 -10.86 4.66 7.33
CA GLY A 52 -10.27 3.78 8.34
C GLY A 52 -10.93 2.40 8.40
N ILE A 53 -10.81 1.61 7.33
CA ILE A 53 -11.42 0.28 7.16
C ILE A 53 -10.70 -0.79 7.99
N ASN A 54 -11.44 -1.83 8.38
CA ASN A 54 -10.93 -2.94 9.17
C ASN A 54 -11.15 -4.26 8.41
N LEU A 55 -10.06 -4.96 8.10
CA LEU A 55 -10.08 -6.17 7.27
C LEU A 55 -9.52 -7.35 8.06
N THR A 56 -10.13 -7.65 9.21
CA THR A 56 -9.68 -8.73 10.11
C THR A 56 -9.79 -10.13 9.50
N ALA A 57 -10.62 -10.31 8.46
CA ALA A 57 -10.67 -11.57 7.73
C ALA A 57 -9.48 -11.82 6.78
N ALA A 58 -8.68 -10.79 6.45
CA ALA A 58 -7.45 -10.98 5.68
C ALA A 58 -6.27 -11.28 6.60
N ASP A 59 -5.50 -12.31 6.30
CA ASP A 59 -4.21 -12.61 6.92
C ASP A 59 -3.03 -12.38 5.98
N THR A 60 -3.28 -12.06 4.71
CA THR A 60 -2.23 -11.82 3.72
C THR A 60 -2.49 -10.51 2.99
N VAL A 61 -1.50 -9.63 2.98
CA VAL A 61 -1.54 -8.36 2.25
C VAL A 61 -0.50 -8.40 1.15
N ILE A 62 -0.93 -8.16 -0.09
CA ILE A 62 -0.05 -8.05 -1.25
C ILE A 62 -0.03 -6.59 -1.69
N ILE A 63 1.11 -5.93 -1.54
CA ILE A 63 1.36 -4.62 -2.12
C ILE A 63 1.90 -4.84 -3.53
N HIS A 64 1.03 -4.60 -4.52
CA HIS A 64 1.37 -4.79 -5.93
C HIS A 64 2.32 -3.71 -6.44
N ASP A 65 1.99 -2.43 -6.18
CA ASP A 65 2.80 -1.27 -6.57
C ASP A 65 3.19 -0.49 -5.32
N VAL A 66 4.46 -0.10 -5.22
CA VAL A 66 4.98 0.68 -4.08
C VAL A 66 4.64 2.15 -4.25
N ASP A 67 4.02 2.77 -3.23
CA ASP A 67 3.72 4.21 -3.25
C ASP A 67 4.99 5.02 -2.89
N PHE A 68 5.17 6.18 -3.53
CA PHE A 68 6.24 7.13 -3.20
C PHE A 68 6.14 7.66 -1.76
N ASN A 69 4.95 7.60 -1.18
CA ASN A 69 4.67 7.90 0.21
C ASN A 69 4.56 6.60 1.03
N PRO A 70 5.59 6.23 1.82
CA PRO A 70 5.60 4.96 2.55
C PRO A 70 4.44 4.77 3.54
N TYR A 71 3.85 5.86 4.03
CA TYR A 71 2.72 5.80 4.96
C TYR A 71 1.45 5.26 4.32
N ASN A 72 1.26 5.44 3.01
CA ASN A 72 0.10 4.89 2.32
C ASN A 72 0.14 3.35 2.37
N ASP A 73 1.32 2.78 2.15
CA ASP A 73 1.52 1.34 2.20
C ASP A 73 1.43 0.81 3.63
N LYS A 74 2.07 1.49 4.60
CA LYS A 74 1.97 1.14 6.01
C LYS A 74 0.52 1.17 6.51
N GLN A 75 -0.24 2.19 6.12
CA GLN A 75 -1.66 2.28 6.45
C GLN A 75 -2.46 1.15 5.79
N ALA A 76 -2.09 0.69 4.59
CA ALA A 76 -2.73 -0.46 3.96
C ALA A 76 -2.45 -1.76 4.74
N GLU A 77 -1.22 -1.95 5.21
CA GLU A 77 -0.82 -3.08 6.08
C GLU A 77 -1.60 -3.06 7.41
N ASP A 78 -1.70 -1.88 8.04
CA ASP A 78 -2.40 -1.67 9.32
C ASP A 78 -3.91 -2.00 9.28
N ARG A 79 -4.53 -2.03 8.09
CA ARG A 79 -5.94 -2.44 7.94
C ARG A 79 -6.17 -3.92 8.27
N CYS A 80 -5.15 -4.76 8.08
CA CYS A 80 -5.20 -6.19 8.39
C CYS A 80 -4.53 -6.52 9.73
N HIS A 81 -3.50 -5.76 10.11
CA HIS A 81 -2.83 -5.82 11.42
C HIS A 81 -3.63 -5.16 12.56
N ARG A 82 -4.95 -5.12 12.44
CA ARG A 82 -5.83 -4.35 13.32
C ARG A 82 -6.31 -5.16 14.52
N MET A 83 -6.78 -4.44 15.55
CA MET A 83 -7.42 -5.06 16.73
C MET A 83 -8.60 -5.95 16.29
N GLY A 84 -8.56 -7.22 16.69
CA GLY A 84 -9.52 -8.26 16.26
C GLY A 84 -8.92 -9.30 15.33
N GLN A 85 -7.73 -9.06 14.76
CA GLN A 85 -6.96 -10.08 14.06
C GLN A 85 -6.40 -11.12 15.04
N THR A 86 -6.60 -12.40 14.72
CA THR A 86 -6.14 -13.53 15.55
C THR A 86 -5.10 -14.39 14.84
N ARG A 87 -4.93 -14.23 13.53
CA ARG A 87 -3.94 -14.95 12.72
C ARG A 87 -2.70 -14.10 12.47
N PRO A 88 -1.52 -14.72 12.30
CA PRO A 88 -0.34 -14.02 11.81
C PRO A 88 -0.65 -13.38 10.45
N VAL A 89 -0.35 -12.09 10.31
CA VAL A 89 -0.53 -11.38 9.04
C VAL A 89 0.80 -11.39 8.28
N GLN A 90 0.75 -11.85 7.03
CA GLN A 90 1.88 -11.84 6.11
C GLN A 90 1.77 -10.66 5.15
N ILE A 91 2.82 -9.85 5.09
CA ILE A 91 2.94 -8.76 4.12
C ILE A 91 3.91 -9.17 3.01
N MET A 92 3.44 -9.14 1.77
CA MET A 92 4.23 -9.39 0.57
C MET A 92 4.24 -8.14 -0.29
N ARG A 93 5.40 -7.77 -0.80
CA ARG A 93 5.58 -6.61 -1.67
C ARG A 93 6.25 -7.05 -2.96
N PHE A 94 5.63 -6.72 -4.09
CA PHE A 94 6.23 -6.99 -5.39
C PHE A 94 7.13 -5.82 -5.78
N VAL A 95 8.35 -6.17 -6.17
CA VAL A 95 9.38 -5.24 -6.62
C VAL A 95 10.12 -5.90 -7.76
N SER A 96 10.11 -5.24 -8.92
CA SER A 96 10.76 -5.70 -10.13
C SER A 96 12.25 -5.38 -10.07
N LYS A 97 13.08 -6.42 -10.23
CA LYS A 97 14.54 -6.28 -10.22
C LYS A 97 15.02 -5.44 -11.41
N ASP A 98 16.08 -4.65 -11.18
CA ASP A 98 16.73 -3.83 -12.20
C ASP A 98 15.76 -2.77 -12.80
N THR A 99 14.83 -2.28 -11.97
CA THR A 99 13.85 -1.24 -12.32
C THR A 99 13.87 -0.08 -11.32
N ILE A 100 13.19 1.01 -11.67
CA ILE A 100 13.00 2.17 -10.79
C ILE A 100 12.31 1.81 -9.45
N GLU A 101 11.56 0.71 -9.40
CA GLU A 101 10.85 0.28 -8.19
C GLU A 101 11.80 0.03 -7.01
N GLU A 102 13.01 -0.45 -7.26
CA GLU A 102 14.05 -0.63 -6.23
C GLU A 102 14.50 0.71 -5.62
N ALA A 103 14.60 1.76 -6.44
CA ALA A 103 14.96 3.10 -5.99
C ALA A 103 13.82 3.74 -5.19
N ILE A 104 12.58 3.59 -5.65
CA ILE A 104 11.38 4.06 -4.95
C ILE A 104 11.29 3.39 -3.58
N MET A 105 11.44 2.06 -3.53
CA MET A 105 11.43 1.30 -2.27
C MET A 105 12.53 1.78 -1.31
N ARG A 106 13.75 2.02 -1.80
CA ARG A 106 14.86 2.49 -0.97
C ARG A 106 14.57 3.86 -0.36
N ILE A 107 14.09 4.81 -1.15
CA ILE A 107 13.71 6.14 -0.68
C ILE A 107 12.57 6.04 0.35
N ALA A 108 11.58 5.19 0.10
CA ALA A 108 10.47 4.97 1.03
C ALA A 108 10.96 4.40 2.38
N GLN A 109 11.89 3.44 2.37
CA GLN A 109 12.49 2.88 3.57
C GLN A 109 13.34 3.89 4.33
N GLU A 110 14.13 4.70 3.62
CA GLU A 110 14.96 5.75 4.23
C GLU A 110 14.10 6.81 4.92
N LYS A 111 13.00 7.24 4.29
CA LYS A 111 12.03 8.15 4.91
C LYS A 111 11.46 7.59 6.22
N LEU A 112 11.08 6.30 6.25
CA LEU A 112 10.58 5.65 7.46
C LEU A 112 11.67 5.51 8.53
N HIS A 113 12.91 5.26 8.12
CA HIS A 113 14.03 5.14 9.04
C HIS A 113 14.35 6.48 9.70
N LEU A 114 14.49 7.54 8.91
CA LEU A 114 14.72 8.90 9.39
C LEU A 114 13.62 9.35 10.34
N GLU A 115 12.35 9.09 10.02
CA GLU A 115 11.25 9.40 10.94
C GLU A 115 11.37 8.63 12.26
N LYS A 116 11.70 7.34 12.22
CA LYS A 116 11.86 6.53 13.43
C LYS A 116 13.00 7.05 14.29
N GLU A 117 14.09 7.51 13.67
CA GLU A 117 15.17 8.20 14.35
C GLU A 117 14.67 9.51 14.95
N VAL A 118 14.10 10.43 14.18
CA VAL A 118 13.57 11.72 14.66
C VAL A 118 12.52 11.54 15.77
N THR A 119 11.67 10.53 15.69
CA THR A 119 10.68 10.24 16.74
C THR A 119 11.34 9.72 18.02
N SER A 120 12.46 9.00 17.88
CA SER A 120 13.33 8.63 18.99
C SER A 120 14.15 9.82 19.52
N TYR A 121 14.44 10.80 18.67
CA TYR A 121 15.10 12.07 18.95
C TYR A 121 14.06 13.20 19.03
N LYS A 122 13.07 13.09 19.92
CA LYS A 122 12.40 14.30 20.44
C LYS A 122 13.40 15.09 21.29
N ASP A 123 14.40 15.65 20.63
CA ASP A 123 14.99 16.98 20.76
C ASP A 123 15.91 17.18 19.54
N ASP A 124 15.55 18.18 18.74
CA ASP A 124 16.31 18.86 17.67
C ASP A 124 16.24 18.39 16.20
N GLU A 125 15.54 19.26 15.44
CA GLU A 125 15.68 19.67 14.03
C GLU A 125 15.36 18.74 12.84
N VAL A 126 14.91 19.43 11.77
CA VAL A 126 14.09 18.98 10.64
C VAL A 126 14.97 18.38 9.53
N ALA A 127 14.65 17.16 9.08
CA ALA A 127 15.32 16.52 7.95
C ALA A 127 14.70 16.88 6.59
N GLU A 128 15.57 17.11 5.60
CA GLU A 128 15.36 17.77 4.31
C GLU A 128 14.48 17.03 3.28
N ASN A 129 13.97 17.82 2.32
CA ASN A 129 13.14 17.41 1.19
C ASN A 129 13.89 16.48 0.20
N ILE A 130 13.61 15.17 0.24
CA ILE A 130 14.01 14.24 -0.83
C ILE A 130 13.16 14.51 -2.08
N ASN A 131 13.80 15.13 -3.08
CA ASN A 131 13.15 15.67 -4.27
C ASN A 131 12.88 14.57 -5.31
N VAL A 132 11.63 14.09 -5.38
CA VAL A 132 11.12 13.15 -6.40
C VAL A 132 11.51 13.54 -7.83
N ALA A 133 11.74 14.83 -8.09
CA ALA A 133 12.21 15.31 -9.39
C ALA A 133 13.60 14.77 -9.77
N GLN A 134 14.49 14.52 -8.80
CA GLN A 134 15.82 13.96 -9.07
C GLN A 134 15.72 12.51 -9.56
N LEU A 135 14.87 11.70 -8.93
CA LEU A 135 14.62 10.32 -9.36
C LEU A 135 14.04 10.28 -10.79
N LEU A 136 13.09 11.18 -11.10
CA LEU A 136 12.52 11.29 -12.44
C LEU A 136 13.58 11.70 -13.48
N ARG A 137 14.50 12.60 -13.13
CA ARG A 137 15.60 13.00 -14.00
C ARG A 137 16.57 11.86 -14.29
N GLU A 138 16.94 11.10 -13.28
CA GLU A 138 17.79 9.91 -13.42
C GLU A 138 17.15 8.86 -14.33
N CYS A 139 15.87 8.56 -14.14
CA CYS A 139 15.16 7.58 -14.96
C CYS A 139 14.87 8.03 -16.39
N LEU A 140 14.75 9.35 -16.62
CA LEU A 140 14.61 9.93 -17.95
C LEU A 140 15.97 10.17 -18.64
N GLY A 141 17.10 9.87 -17.98
CA GLY A 141 18.44 10.10 -18.51
C GLY A 141 18.80 11.58 -18.67
N ILE A 142 18.09 12.47 -17.95
CA ILE A 142 18.34 13.91 -17.97
C ILE A 142 19.32 14.21 -16.83
N SER A 143 20.57 13.79 -16.99
CA SER A 143 21.65 14.28 -16.12
C SER A 143 21.87 15.76 -16.42
N GLU A 144 21.95 16.61 -15.39
CA GLU A 144 22.36 18.00 -15.58
C GLU A 144 23.70 18.03 -16.31
N ALA A 145 23.71 18.64 -17.50
CA ALA A 145 24.94 19.02 -18.17
C ALA A 145 25.71 19.95 -17.22
N SER A 146 27.01 19.68 -17.10
CA SER A 146 27.98 20.31 -16.19
C SER A 146 27.91 21.84 -16.09
#